data_AF-A0A484LV03-F1
#
_entry.id   AF-A0A484LV03-F1
#
_cell.length_a   1.000
_cell.length_b   1.000
_cell.length_c   1.000
_cell.angle_alpha   90.00
_cell.angle_beta   90.00
_cell.angle_gamma   90.00
#
_symmetry.space_group_name_H-M   'P 1'
#
loop_
_entity.id
_entity.type
_entity.pdbx_description
1 polymer ?
#
loop_
_entity_poly.entity_id
_entity_poly.type
_entity_poly.pdbx_seq_one_letter_code
_entity_poly.pdbx_strand_id
1 'polypeptide(L)'
;MGILLDDVVLIEHGKNSGDPTVVTVNCPDKAGLGCDLCRIILEFGLYITRGDISTDGKWCYIVLWVVPRPISLKIDWESLKTRLVSVCPSCMISFFIEPQPSSSQHHPIYLLKVFCLDRKGLLHDVTKVLCELELLIQRLKVMTTPDGKVLDLFFITDAMDLLHTKERHDITCEHVSSILGEYCISCELELAGPEYEGQQAFTSLSQSVAEKLFSCELSEKESLETTKAKKNAIVAVDNLLSPAHTLLKIQCIDQKGLIYDILRTSKDCEIRIAYGRISSTVKGYRTMELFVQTTDGKKIIDSERREALCHRLKEEMLHPLRVIITSRGPDTELLVANPVELSGKGRPRVFHDVTVALKSLEICVFSAEIGRHSTSEREWEVYRFLLDDSPNFPLASKRARNDIVDGVKRTLMGW
;
A
#
# COMPACT_ATOMS: atom_id res chain seq x y z
N MET A 1 19.97 -22.03 22.45
CA MET A 1 19.23 -21.10 23.33
C MET A 1 17.98 -20.71 22.59
N GLY A 2 16.79 -20.98 23.15
CA GLY A 2 15.53 -20.58 22.52
C GLY A 2 15.35 -19.08 22.68
N ILE A 3 15.11 -18.38 21.57
CA ILE A 3 14.61 -17.01 21.58
C ILE A 3 13.18 -17.10 22.13
N LEU A 4 12.86 -16.37 23.20
CA LEU A 4 11.48 -16.28 23.69
C LEU A 4 10.63 -15.59 22.62
N LEU A 5 9.33 -15.92 22.52
CA LEU A 5 8.47 -15.33 21.49
C LEU A 5 8.46 -13.79 21.55
N ASP A 6 8.63 -13.23 22.75
CA ASP A 6 8.72 -11.79 23.01
C ASP A 6 10.00 -11.12 22.47
N ASP A 7 11.05 -11.90 22.19
CA ASP A 7 12.35 -11.39 21.70
C ASP A 7 12.41 -11.35 20.16
N VAL A 8 11.40 -11.89 19.47
CA VAL A 8 11.35 -11.95 18.00
C VAL A 8 11.15 -10.56 17.40
N VAL A 9 10.30 -9.75 18.02
CA VAL A 9 10.03 -8.36 17.61
C VAL A 9 10.10 -7.47 18.84
N LEU A 10 11.03 -6.51 18.82
CA LEU A 10 11.20 -5.49 19.85
C LEU A 10 10.83 -4.13 19.29
N ILE A 11 10.04 -3.36 20.05
CA ILE A 11 9.62 -2.01 19.69
C ILE A 11 10.11 -1.07 20.80
N GLU A 12 11.05 -0.19 20.46
CA GLU A 12 11.62 0.79 21.37
C GLU A 12 11.16 2.19 20.97
N HIS A 13 10.37 2.84 21.82
CA HIS A 13 9.86 4.18 21.55
C HIS A 13 10.95 5.24 21.66
N GLY A 14 10.88 6.24 20.77
CA GLY A 14 11.74 7.41 20.82
C GLY A 14 11.63 8.16 22.16
N LYS A 15 12.75 8.67 22.67
CA LYS A 15 12.80 9.32 23.99
C LYS A 15 12.13 10.70 23.99
N ASN A 16 12.18 11.42 22.87
CA ASN A 16 11.59 12.74 22.70
C ASN A 16 10.47 12.73 21.66
N SER A 17 9.62 13.77 21.69
CA SER A 17 8.62 14.00 20.64
C SER A 17 9.31 14.20 19.29
N GLY A 18 9.00 13.33 18.33
CA GLY A 18 9.58 13.34 16.98
C GLY A 18 10.78 12.42 16.79
N ASP A 19 11.33 11.82 17.87
CA ASP A 19 12.32 10.76 17.72
C ASP A 19 11.66 9.52 17.08
N PRO A 20 12.33 8.85 16.12
CA PRO A 20 11.79 7.64 15.52
C PRO A 20 11.70 6.50 16.53
N THR A 21 10.59 5.75 16.47
CA THR A 21 10.48 4.45 17.15
C THR A 21 11.34 3.43 16.41
N VAL A 22 12.05 2.58 17.13
CA VAL A 22 12.89 1.53 16.55
C VAL A 22 12.17 0.20 16.63
N VAL A 23 11.95 -0.42 15.48
CA VAL A 23 11.41 -1.77 15.36
C VAL A 23 12.56 -2.71 15.00
N THR A 24 12.86 -3.65 15.88
CA THR A 24 13.88 -4.68 15.68
C THR A 24 13.21 -6.02 15.50
N VAL A 25 13.57 -6.75 14.45
CA VAL A 25 13.08 -8.10 14.15
C VAL A 25 14.27 -9.05 14.11
N ASN A 26 14.22 -10.11 14.91
CA ASN A 26 15.24 -11.14 15.00
C ASN A 26 14.57 -12.52 14.91
N CYS A 27 14.53 -13.09 13.70
CA CYS A 27 13.80 -14.32 13.45
C CYS A 27 14.47 -15.15 12.33
N PRO A 28 14.07 -16.43 12.15
CA PRO A 28 14.53 -17.20 11.00
C PRO A 28 14.17 -16.48 9.69
N ASP A 29 15.05 -16.59 8.70
CA ASP A 29 14.87 -15.92 7.42
C ASP A 29 13.86 -16.68 6.55
N LYS A 30 13.08 -15.93 5.76
CA LYS A 30 12.23 -16.45 4.69
C LYS A 30 12.27 -15.52 3.49
N ALA A 31 12.10 -16.09 2.31
CA ALA A 31 12.01 -15.29 1.08
C ALA A 31 10.89 -14.23 1.20
N GLY A 32 11.24 -12.97 0.95
CA GLY A 32 10.30 -11.85 0.98
C GLY A 32 9.94 -11.30 2.36
N LEU A 33 10.55 -11.78 3.46
CA LEU A 33 10.25 -11.30 4.81
C LEU A 33 10.34 -9.77 4.96
N GLY A 34 11.41 -9.15 4.45
CA GLY A 34 11.58 -7.70 4.52
C GLY A 34 10.45 -6.93 3.80
N CYS A 35 9.92 -7.48 2.71
CA CYS A 35 8.77 -6.93 2.00
C CYS A 35 7.52 -7.01 2.87
N ASP A 36 7.24 -8.18 3.45
CA ASP A 36 6.08 -8.42 4.31
C ASP A 36 6.09 -7.49 5.53
N LEU A 37 7.24 -7.33 6.19
CA LEU A 37 7.42 -6.45 7.36
C LEU A 37 7.20 -4.97 6.97
N CYS A 38 7.80 -4.51 5.87
CA CYS A 38 7.62 -3.13 5.42
C CYS A 38 6.18 -2.83 5.01
N ARG A 39 5.47 -3.82 4.46
CA ARG A 39 4.04 -3.73 4.13
C ARG A 39 3.21 -3.51 5.37
N ILE A 40 3.40 -4.32 6.42
CA ILE A 40 2.68 -4.17 7.70
C ILE A 40 2.97 -2.80 8.33
N ILE A 41 4.23 -2.36 8.36
CA ILE A 41 4.58 -1.02 8.86
C ILE A 41 3.80 0.07 8.10
N LEU A 42 3.70 -0.07 6.78
CA LEU A 42 2.96 0.88 5.95
C LEU A 42 1.43 0.79 6.15
N GLU A 43 0.87 -0.40 6.42
CA GLU A 43 -0.54 -0.61 6.80
C GLU A 43 -0.92 0.20 8.03
N PHE A 44 -0.04 0.25 9.03
CA PHE A 44 -0.22 1.03 10.26
C PHE A 44 0.04 2.54 10.05
N GLY A 45 0.29 2.99 8.81
CA GLY A 45 0.55 4.40 8.52
C GLY A 45 1.90 4.91 9.01
N LEU A 46 2.82 3.99 9.33
CA LEU A 46 4.18 4.31 9.70
C LEU A 46 5.07 4.43 8.46
N TYR A 47 6.11 5.25 8.61
CA TYR A 47 7.06 5.58 7.57
C TYR A 47 8.46 5.22 8.00
N ILE A 48 9.17 4.43 7.21
CA ILE A 48 10.53 4.02 7.54
C ILE A 48 11.49 5.15 7.14
N THR A 49 12.25 5.67 8.09
CA THR A 49 13.21 6.78 7.94
C THR A 49 14.65 6.29 7.79
N ARG A 50 14.96 5.13 8.37
CA ARG A 50 16.26 4.46 8.30
C ARG A 50 16.02 2.96 8.47
N GLY A 51 16.94 2.13 7.99
CA GLY A 51 16.88 0.70 8.22
C GLY A 51 18.22 0.02 8.02
N ASP A 52 18.46 -1.05 8.76
CA ASP A 52 19.61 -1.92 8.64
C ASP A 52 19.09 -3.36 8.56
N ILE A 53 19.49 -4.11 7.53
CA ILE A 53 19.06 -5.48 7.24
C ILE A 53 20.31 -6.35 7.17
N SER A 54 20.30 -7.49 7.86
CA SER A 54 21.35 -8.49 7.77
C SER A 54 20.74 -9.88 7.83
N THR A 55 21.16 -10.78 6.95
CA THR A 55 20.75 -12.19 6.98
C THR A 55 21.90 -13.10 6.56
N ASP A 56 21.98 -14.28 7.18
CA ASP A 56 22.86 -15.37 6.76
C ASP A 56 22.13 -16.40 5.86
N GLY A 57 20.87 -16.11 5.51
CA GLY A 57 19.97 -16.98 4.75
C GLY A 57 19.21 -18.00 5.61
N LYS A 58 19.49 -18.09 6.91
CA LYS A 58 18.76 -18.91 7.89
C LYS A 58 18.15 -18.08 8.99
N TRP A 59 18.82 -17.01 9.40
CA TRP A 59 18.42 -16.04 10.40
C TRP A 59 18.59 -14.65 9.83
N CYS A 60 17.66 -13.78 10.18
CA CYS A 60 17.71 -12.37 9.83
C CYS A 60 17.67 -11.50 11.08
N TYR A 61 18.32 -10.35 10.97
CA TYR A 61 18.30 -9.27 11.92
C TYR A 61 18.01 -7.98 11.17
N ILE A 62 16.85 -7.40 11.44
CA ILE A 62 16.32 -6.23 10.76
C ILE A 62 16.01 -5.15 11.78
N VAL A 63 16.54 -3.95 11.59
CA VAL A 63 16.26 -2.78 12.43
C VAL A 63 15.68 -1.68 11.56
N LEU A 64 14.50 -1.17 11.90
CA LEU A 64 13.80 -0.13 11.15
C LEU A 64 13.43 1.02 12.06
N TRP A 65 13.79 2.24 11.66
CA TRP A 65 13.39 3.46 12.36
C TRP A 65 12.14 4.01 11.71
N VAL A 66 11.05 4.04 12.46
CA VAL A 66 9.71 4.37 11.94
C VAL A 66 9.13 5.61 12.61
N VAL A 67 8.40 6.40 11.82
CA VAL A 67 7.65 7.58 12.31
C VAL A 67 6.22 7.55 11.78
N PRO A 68 5.21 7.96 12.58
CA PRO A 68 3.84 8.07 12.11
C PRO A 68 3.69 9.23 11.10
N ARG A 69 2.86 9.02 10.07
CA ARG A 69 2.46 10.08 9.14
C ARG A 69 0.94 10.06 8.91
N PRO A 70 0.20 11.11 9.33
CA PRO A 70 0.68 12.33 9.99
C PRO A 70 1.24 12.07 11.40
N ILE A 71 2.04 13.00 11.93
CA ILE A 71 2.69 12.87 13.26
C ILE A 71 1.66 12.65 14.38
N SER A 72 0.43 13.16 14.20
CA SER A 72 -0.69 13.01 15.13
C SER A 72 -1.39 11.65 15.08
N LEU A 73 -1.00 10.75 14.18
CA LEU A 73 -1.62 9.43 14.05
C LEU A 73 -1.34 8.61 15.31
N LYS A 74 -2.40 8.12 15.95
CA LYS A 74 -2.31 7.18 17.06
C LYS A 74 -2.08 5.79 16.49
N ILE A 75 -1.11 5.07 17.06
CA ILE A 75 -0.71 3.74 16.61
C ILE A 75 -0.98 2.76 17.74
N ASP A 76 -1.68 1.69 17.44
CA ASP A 76 -1.74 0.51 18.30
C ASP A 76 -0.46 -0.31 18.10
N TRP A 77 0.52 -0.08 18.97
CA TRP A 77 1.83 -0.72 18.90
C TRP A 77 1.77 -2.21 19.25
N GLU A 78 0.80 -2.64 20.06
CA GLU A 78 0.61 -4.06 20.42
C GLU A 78 0.03 -4.85 19.25
N SER A 79 -0.98 -4.29 18.55
CA SER A 79 -1.47 -4.88 17.31
C SER A 79 -0.36 -4.94 16.25
N LEU A 80 0.42 -3.85 16.10
CA LEU A 80 1.58 -3.84 15.19
C LEU A 80 2.58 -4.96 15.54
N LYS A 81 2.96 -5.11 16.81
CA LYS A 81 3.89 -6.16 17.27
C LYS A 81 3.33 -7.54 16.92
N THR A 82 2.06 -7.78 17.22
CA THR A 82 1.36 -9.06 16.92
C THR A 82 1.40 -9.37 15.42
N ARG A 83 1.09 -8.38 14.56
CA ARG A 83 1.13 -8.52 13.09
C ARG A 83 2.53 -8.76 12.56
N LEU A 84 3.55 -8.12 13.12
CA LEU A 84 4.94 -8.35 12.72
C LEU A 84 5.42 -9.75 13.14
N VAL A 85 5.05 -10.22 14.33
CA VAL A 85 5.37 -11.58 14.79
C VAL A 85 4.68 -12.62 13.90
N SER A 86 3.43 -12.42 13.50
CA SER A 86 2.67 -13.41 12.71
C SER A 86 3.25 -13.69 11.32
N VAL A 87 4.04 -12.77 10.75
CA VAL A 87 4.74 -13.00 9.48
C VAL A 87 6.14 -13.59 9.65
N CYS A 88 6.69 -13.58 10.87
CA CYS A 88 7.98 -14.16 11.16
C CYS A 88 7.88 -15.70 11.19
N PRO A 89 8.83 -16.43 10.58
CA PRO A 89 8.87 -17.89 10.74
C PRO A 89 9.08 -18.29 12.20
N SER A 90 8.38 -19.31 12.66
CA SER A 90 8.52 -19.82 14.03
C SER A 90 9.90 -20.47 14.26
N CYS A 91 10.53 -20.18 15.39
CA CYS A 91 11.79 -20.82 15.83
C CYS A 91 11.63 -22.30 16.21
N MET A 92 10.41 -22.80 16.37
CA MET A 92 10.14 -24.20 16.75
C MET A 92 10.03 -25.10 15.52
N ILE A 93 10.73 -26.24 15.57
CA ILE A 93 10.60 -27.35 14.63
C ILE A 93 9.11 -27.70 14.48
N SER A 94 8.66 -27.75 13.23
CA SER A 94 7.29 -28.00 12.80
C SER A 94 6.71 -29.29 13.42
N PHE A 95 5.92 -29.17 14.49
CA PHE A 95 4.93 -30.18 14.87
C PHE A 95 3.49 -29.66 14.85
N PHE A 96 3.31 -28.35 14.64
CA PHE A 96 2.04 -27.79 14.25
C PHE A 96 2.20 -27.24 12.84
N ILE A 97 1.70 -28.01 11.86
CA ILE A 97 1.27 -27.46 10.59
C ILE A 97 0.09 -26.56 10.95
N GLU A 98 0.35 -25.30 11.29
CA GLU A 98 -0.67 -24.30 11.02
C GLU A 98 -0.84 -24.31 9.50
N PRO A 99 -2.05 -24.56 8.98
CA PRO A 99 -2.27 -24.46 7.56
C PRO A 99 -1.82 -23.08 7.14
N GLN A 100 -0.79 -23.02 6.27
CA GLN A 100 -0.67 -21.90 5.35
C GLN A 100 -2.07 -21.68 4.80
N PRO A 101 -2.70 -20.50 4.95
CA PRO A 101 -3.98 -20.27 4.29
C PRO A 101 -3.70 -20.46 2.81
N SER A 102 -4.15 -21.61 2.31
CA SER A 102 -4.20 -21.92 0.89
C SER A 102 -4.80 -20.73 0.19
N SER A 103 -4.26 -20.38 -0.97
CA SER A 103 -4.57 -19.24 -1.83
C SER A 103 -6.00 -19.23 -2.40
N SER A 104 -7.00 -19.56 -1.58
CA SER A 104 -8.42 -19.60 -1.89
C SER A 104 -9.28 -19.63 -0.61
N GLN A 105 -8.85 -19.00 0.49
CA GLN A 105 -9.77 -18.71 1.59
C GLN A 105 -10.57 -17.47 1.19
N HIS A 106 -11.79 -17.69 0.69
CA HIS A 106 -12.75 -16.61 0.49
C HIS A 106 -13.10 -16.03 1.85
N HIS A 107 -12.51 -14.88 2.20
CA HIS A 107 -12.94 -14.14 3.37
C HIS A 107 -14.40 -13.71 3.16
N PRO A 108 -15.28 -13.91 4.15
CA PRO A 108 -16.65 -13.46 4.05
C PRO A 108 -16.69 -11.96 3.80
N ILE A 109 -17.50 -11.54 2.82
CA ILE A 109 -17.74 -10.13 2.53
C ILE A 109 -18.86 -9.68 3.46
N TYR A 110 -18.65 -8.57 4.15
CA TYR A 110 -19.66 -7.92 4.98
C TYR A 110 -20.13 -6.64 4.31
N LEU A 111 -21.40 -6.33 4.50
CA LEU A 111 -22.03 -5.09 4.06
C LEU A 111 -22.20 -4.18 5.27
N LEU A 112 -21.43 -3.10 5.30
CA LEU A 112 -21.60 -2.00 6.23
C LEU A 112 -22.45 -0.92 5.55
N LYS A 113 -23.65 -0.67 6.09
CA LYS A 113 -24.57 0.37 5.67
C LYS A 113 -24.43 1.55 6.62
N VAL A 114 -24.05 2.71 6.09
CA VAL A 114 -23.92 3.95 6.86
C VAL A 114 -24.95 4.93 6.31
N PHE A 115 -25.94 5.27 7.12
CA PHE A 115 -26.94 6.28 6.78
C PHE A 115 -26.72 7.52 7.63
N CYS A 116 -26.47 8.65 6.99
CA CYS A 116 -26.10 9.88 7.68
C CYS A 116 -26.49 11.13 6.89
N LEU A 117 -26.40 12.29 7.52
CA LEU A 117 -26.53 13.59 6.86
C LEU A 117 -25.27 13.87 6.02
N ASP A 118 -25.46 14.32 4.78
CA ASP A 118 -24.35 14.56 3.86
C ASP A 118 -23.44 15.68 4.38
N ARG A 119 -22.14 15.44 4.31
CA ARG A 119 -21.12 16.45 4.60
C ARG A 119 -19.83 16.17 3.86
N LYS A 120 -19.10 17.25 3.55
CA LYS A 120 -17.78 17.16 2.93
C LYS A 120 -16.85 16.26 3.74
N GLY A 121 -16.20 15.33 3.05
CA GLY A 121 -15.21 14.42 3.64
C GLY A 121 -15.77 13.27 4.47
N LEU A 122 -17.10 13.07 4.47
CA LEU A 122 -17.77 11.95 5.13
C LEU A 122 -17.12 10.61 4.77
N LEU A 123 -16.99 10.34 3.48
CA LEU A 123 -16.41 9.09 2.97
C LEU A 123 -14.99 8.85 3.52
N HIS A 124 -14.16 9.89 3.55
CA HIS A 124 -12.82 9.78 4.08
C HIS A 124 -12.83 9.47 5.58
N ASP A 125 -13.73 10.07 6.36
CA ASP A 125 -13.81 9.86 7.81
C ASP A 125 -14.21 8.41 8.13
N VAL A 126 -15.17 7.84 7.39
CA VAL A 126 -15.53 6.41 7.51
C VAL A 126 -14.38 5.51 7.03
N THR A 127 -13.78 5.81 5.89
CA THR A 127 -12.63 5.07 5.35
C THR A 127 -11.45 5.05 6.33
N LYS A 128 -11.24 6.15 7.06
CA LYS A 128 -10.21 6.25 8.09
C LYS A 128 -10.48 5.27 9.23
N VAL A 129 -11.71 5.20 9.75
CA VAL A 129 -12.08 4.24 10.79
C VAL A 129 -11.92 2.81 10.30
N LEU A 130 -12.36 2.50 9.09
CA LEU A 130 -12.18 1.17 8.51
C LEU A 130 -10.70 0.80 8.38
N CYS A 131 -9.86 1.75 7.96
CA CYS A 131 -8.41 1.56 7.89
C CYS A 131 -7.77 1.35 9.28
N GLU A 132 -8.22 2.06 10.31
CA GLU A 132 -7.75 1.92 11.70
C GLU A 132 -8.15 0.57 12.31
N LEU A 133 -9.29 0.02 11.89
CA LEU A 133 -9.78 -1.30 12.31
C LEU A 133 -9.24 -2.46 11.46
N GLU A 134 -8.34 -2.19 10.51
CA GLU A 134 -7.79 -3.17 9.56
C GLU A 134 -8.88 -3.86 8.69
N LEU A 135 -9.96 -3.13 8.39
CA LEU A 135 -11.04 -3.56 7.50
C LEU A 135 -10.75 -3.05 6.07
N LEU A 136 -10.74 -3.98 5.12
CA LEU A 136 -10.45 -3.70 3.72
C LEU A 136 -11.75 -3.45 2.97
N ILE A 137 -11.85 -2.32 2.28
CA ILE A 137 -12.96 -2.03 1.37
C ILE A 137 -12.70 -2.79 0.06
N GLN A 138 -13.71 -3.49 -0.47
CA GLN A 138 -13.70 -4.06 -1.81
C GLN A 138 -14.52 -3.21 -2.77
N ARG A 139 -15.65 -2.70 -2.29
CA ARG A 139 -16.59 -1.88 -3.08
C ARG A 139 -17.29 -0.87 -2.21
N LEU A 140 -17.63 0.26 -2.80
CA LEU A 140 -18.39 1.35 -2.22
C LEU A 140 -19.44 1.83 -3.21
N LYS A 141 -20.67 2.00 -2.73
CA LYS A 141 -21.71 2.74 -3.44
C LYS A 141 -22.22 3.86 -2.54
N VAL A 142 -22.18 5.08 -3.04
CA VAL A 142 -22.69 6.27 -2.36
C VAL A 142 -24.04 6.62 -2.98
N MET A 143 -25.07 6.76 -2.15
CA MET A 143 -26.41 7.14 -2.60
C MET A 143 -26.87 8.39 -1.86
N THR A 144 -26.70 9.54 -2.49
CA THR A 144 -27.18 10.84 -1.98
C THR A 144 -28.67 11.00 -2.28
N THR A 145 -29.47 11.30 -1.27
CA THR A 145 -30.90 11.56 -1.40
C THR A 145 -31.18 13.06 -1.54
N PRO A 146 -32.29 13.47 -2.19
CA PRO A 146 -32.61 14.89 -2.40
C PRO A 146 -32.82 15.69 -1.10
N ASP A 147 -33.11 15.02 0.02
CA ASP A 147 -33.25 15.64 1.34
C ASP A 147 -31.91 15.85 2.08
N GLY A 148 -30.78 15.70 1.38
CA GLY A 148 -29.44 15.97 1.92
C GLY A 148 -28.90 14.88 2.83
N LYS A 149 -29.39 13.64 2.70
CA LYS A 149 -28.84 12.46 3.40
C LYS A 149 -28.06 11.60 2.43
N VAL A 150 -27.24 10.72 2.96
CA VAL A 150 -26.42 9.78 2.21
C VAL A 150 -26.55 8.40 2.81
N LEU A 151 -26.81 7.42 1.95
CA LEU A 151 -26.67 6.00 2.26
C LEU A 151 -25.42 5.47 1.57
N ASP A 152 -24.40 5.20 2.36
CA ASP A 152 -23.17 4.57 1.90
C ASP A 152 -23.22 3.07 2.17
N LEU A 153 -22.94 2.29 1.13
CA LEU A 153 -22.86 0.84 1.17
C LEU A 153 -21.41 0.42 0.96
N PHE A 154 -20.74 0.04 2.04
CA PHE A 154 -19.37 -0.47 2.03
C PHE A 154 -19.38 -1.99 2.05
N PHE A 155 -18.79 -2.61 1.03
CA PHE A 155 -18.50 -4.03 1.01
C PHE A 155 -17.09 -4.22 1.52
N ILE A 156 -16.95 -4.81 2.70
CA ILE A 156 -15.70 -4.91 3.45
C ILE A 156 -15.32 -6.35 3.76
N THR A 157 -14.02 -6.61 3.87
CA THR A 157 -13.46 -7.86 4.38
C THR A 157 -12.54 -7.57 5.55
N ASP A 158 -12.50 -8.48 6.51
CA ASP A 158 -11.69 -8.33 7.71
C ASP A 158 -10.34 -9.04 7.57
N ALA A 159 -9.24 -8.28 7.64
CA ALA A 159 -7.90 -8.84 7.56
C ALA A 159 -7.53 -9.74 8.75
N MET A 160 -8.28 -9.65 9.85
CA MET A 160 -8.11 -10.50 11.04
C MET A 160 -9.09 -11.67 11.10
N ASP A 161 -10.08 -11.71 10.19
CA ASP A 161 -11.16 -12.70 10.16
C ASP A 161 -11.94 -12.83 11.49
N LEU A 162 -12.07 -11.73 12.23
CA LEU A 162 -12.75 -11.67 13.52
C LEU A 162 -14.12 -10.99 13.46
N LEU A 163 -14.52 -10.43 12.31
CA LEU A 163 -15.77 -9.65 12.16
C LEU A 163 -17.04 -10.50 12.32
N HIS A 164 -16.91 -11.83 12.30
CA HIS A 164 -17.97 -12.76 12.66
C HIS A 164 -18.30 -12.72 14.17
N THR A 165 -17.39 -12.20 14.99
CA THR A 165 -17.59 -12.05 16.44
C THR A 165 -18.44 -10.82 16.75
N LYS A 166 -19.34 -10.96 17.72
CA LYS A 166 -20.21 -9.86 18.15
C LYS A 166 -19.43 -8.66 18.68
N GLU A 167 -18.34 -8.90 19.40
CA GLU A 167 -17.50 -7.84 19.97
C GLU A 167 -16.89 -6.94 18.87
N ARG A 168 -16.24 -7.53 17.85
CA ARG A 168 -15.65 -6.74 16.75
C ARG A 168 -16.69 -6.07 15.89
N HIS A 169 -17.85 -6.71 15.71
CA HIS A 169 -19.01 -6.14 15.03
C HIS A 169 -19.53 -4.88 15.74
N ASP A 170 -19.78 -4.98 17.05
CA ASP A 170 -20.28 -3.88 17.89
C ASP A 170 -19.27 -2.73 17.94
N ILE A 171 -17.97 -3.03 18.14
CA ILE A 171 -16.87 -2.03 18.14
C ILE A 171 -16.80 -1.29 16.80
N THR A 172 -16.97 -2.01 15.68
CA THR A 172 -16.92 -1.40 14.34
C THR A 172 -18.06 -0.39 14.17
N CYS A 173 -19.29 -0.79 14.52
CA CYS A 173 -20.45 0.09 14.43
C CYS A 173 -20.36 1.29 15.38
N GLU A 174 -19.86 1.09 16.60
CA GLU A 174 -19.68 2.16 17.59
C GLU A 174 -18.64 3.18 17.14
N HIS A 175 -17.48 2.73 16.64
CA HIS A 175 -16.45 3.65 16.14
C HIS A 175 -16.90 4.46 14.93
N VAL A 176 -17.61 3.83 13.98
CA VAL A 176 -18.19 4.54 12.83
C VAL A 176 -19.25 5.53 13.30
N SER A 177 -20.13 5.15 14.22
CA SER A 177 -21.15 6.06 14.76
C SER A 177 -20.52 7.22 15.54
N SER A 178 -19.44 6.97 16.28
CA SER A 178 -18.71 7.96 17.07
C SER A 178 -18.05 9.03 16.19
N ILE A 179 -17.43 8.65 15.06
CA ILE A 179 -16.81 9.64 14.15
C ILE A 179 -17.85 10.47 13.39
N LEU A 180 -19.03 9.90 13.16
CA LEU A 180 -20.14 10.58 12.50
C LEU A 180 -20.93 11.48 13.46
N GLY A 181 -20.94 11.17 14.75
CA GLY A 181 -21.59 11.98 15.80
C GLY A 181 -23.05 12.25 15.48
N GLU A 182 -23.46 13.51 15.60
CA GLU A 182 -24.85 13.96 15.36
C GLU A 182 -25.33 13.76 13.91
N TYR A 183 -24.41 13.56 12.97
CA TYR A 183 -24.77 13.31 11.56
C TYR A 183 -25.19 11.86 11.32
N CYS A 184 -24.89 10.92 12.24
CA CYS A 184 -25.24 9.51 12.10
C CYS A 184 -26.73 9.28 12.32
N ILE A 185 -27.41 8.66 11.35
CA ILE A 185 -28.82 8.25 11.48
C ILE A 185 -28.89 6.75 11.81
N SER A 186 -28.16 5.91 11.06
CA SER A 186 -28.00 4.50 11.38
C SER A 186 -26.68 3.95 10.84
N CYS A 187 -26.17 2.93 11.52
CA CYS A 187 -24.99 2.16 11.12
C CYS A 187 -25.32 0.69 11.33
N GLU A 188 -25.37 -0.08 10.24
CA GLU A 188 -25.76 -1.49 10.25
C GLU A 188 -24.67 -2.31 9.56
N LEU A 189 -24.25 -3.41 10.19
CA LEU A 189 -23.27 -4.32 9.63
C LEU A 189 -23.90 -5.70 9.50
N GLU A 190 -23.87 -6.25 8.29
CA GLU A 190 -24.48 -7.53 7.94
C GLU A 190 -23.51 -8.37 7.11
N LEU A 191 -23.68 -9.69 7.11
CA LEU A 191 -23.00 -10.54 6.13
C LEU A 191 -23.60 -10.28 4.75
N ALA A 192 -22.76 -10.03 3.74
CA ALA A 192 -23.26 -9.82 2.38
C ALA A 192 -23.85 -11.12 1.83
N GLY A 193 -24.97 -11.01 1.10
CA GLY A 193 -25.62 -12.17 0.49
C GLY A 193 -24.76 -12.89 -0.55
N PRO A 194 -25.04 -14.16 -0.87
CA PRO A 194 -24.26 -14.98 -1.81
C PRO A 194 -24.21 -14.40 -3.23
N GLU A 195 -25.16 -13.54 -3.60
CA GLU A 195 -25.16 -12.78 -4.85
C GLU A 195 -23.96 -11.82 -4.99
N TYR A 196 -23.32 -11.45 -3.87
CA TYR A 196 -22.15 -10.58 -3.85
C TYR A 196 -20.83 -11.37 -3.77
N GLU A 197 -20.86 -12.64 -3.33
CA GLU A 197 -19.68 -13.52 -3.30
C GLU A 197 -19.21 -13.90 -4.72
N GLY A 198 -20.16 -14.02 -5.67
CA GLY A 198 -19.89 -14.32 -7.08
C GLY A 198 -19.74 -13.10 -8.00
N GLN A 199 -20.11 -11.89 -7.54
CA GLN A 199 -19.93 -10.64 -8.28
C GLN A 199 -18.53 -10.04 -8.05
N GLN A 200 -17.49 -10.84 -8.30
CA GLN A 200 -16.11 -10.35 -8.47
C GLN A 200 -15.90 -9.52 -9.74
N ALA A 201 -16.97 -9.16 -10.46
CA ALA A 201 -16.89 -8.46 -11.73
C ALA A 201 -16.58 -6.98 -11.51
N PHE A 202 -15.33 -6.70 -11.15
CA PHE A 202 -14.70 -5.44 -11.52
C PHE A 202 -15.03 -5.20 -12.98
N THR A 203 -15.69 -4.08 -13.28
CA THR A 203 -16.05 -3.75 -14.65
C THR A 203 -14.77 -3.73 -15.47
N SER A 204 -14.69 -4.58 -16.51
CA SER A 204 -13.47 -4.72 -17.28
C SER A 204 -13.05 -3.37 -17.85
N LEU A 205 -11.74 -3.08 -17.78
CA LEU A 205 -11.20 -1.86 -18.37
C LEU A 205 -11.32 -1.98 -19.89
N SER A 206 -11.78 -0.92 -20.55
CA SER A 206 -11.68 -0.83 -22.01
C SER A 206 -10.21 -0.87 -22.44
N GLN A 207 -9.91 -1.48 -23.57
CA GLN A 207 -8.54 -1.66 -24.06
C GLN A 207 -7.73 -0.36 -24.08
N SER A 208 -8.30 0.76 -24.55
CA SER A 208 -7.63 2.06 -24.59
C SER A 208 -7.24 2.61 -23.21
N VAL A 209 -8.06 2.35 -22.20
CA VAL A 209 -7.81 2.75 -20.81
C VAL A 209 -6.74 1.86 -20.19
N ALA A 210 -6.77 0.55 -20.46
CA ALA A 210 -5.76 -0.39 -20.00
C ALA A 210 -4.38 -0.07 -20.62
N GLU A 211 -4.32 0.18 -21.92
CA GLU A 211 -3.09 0.59 -22.61
C GLU A 211 -2.51 1.86 -22.01
N LYS A 212 -3.34 2.87 -21.71
CA LYS A 212 -2.89 4.11 -21.07
C LYS A 212 -2.46 3.91 -19.61
N LEU A 213 -3.14 3.04 -18.85
CA LEU A 213 -2.87 2.84 -17.43
C LEU A 213 -1.61 2.01 -17.19
N PHE A 214 -1.35 1.02 -18.06
CA PHE A 214 -0.28 0.05 -17.90
C PHE A 214 0.89 0.23 -18.88
N SER A 215 0.83 1.19 -19.80
CA SER A 215 1.99 1.50 -20.65
C SER A 215 3.18 1.96 -19.81
N CYS A 216 4.36 1.39 -20.06
CA CYS A 216 5.61 1.89 -19.52
C CYS A 216 5.86 3.32 -20.03
N GLU A 217 5.60 4.33 -19.21
CA GLU A 217 5.83 5.76 -19.49
C GLU A 217 7.32 6.16 -19.54
N LEU A 218 8.23 5.22 -19.83
CA LEU A 218 9.62 5.56 -20.17
C LEU A 218 9.79 5.96 -21.64
N SER A 219 8.69 6.06 -22.39
CA SER A 219 8.69 6.54 -23.77
C SER A 219 8.96 8.05 -23.84
N GLU A 220 9.95 8.41 -24.67
CA GLU A 220 10.57 9.72 -24.89
C GLU A 220 9.65 10.90 -25.31
N LYS A 221 8.33 10.77 -25.15
CA LYS A 221 7.31 11.73 -25.62
C LYS A 221 6.90 12.80 -24.61
N GLU A 222 7.49 12.84 -23.42
CA GLU A 222 7.54 14.06 -22.56
C GLU A 222 8.77 14.91 -22.91
N SER A 223 8.89 15.24 -24.19
CA SER A 223 10.04 15.92 -24.80
C SER A 223 9.81 17.40 -25.05
N LEU A 224 8.93 18.08 -24.32
CA LEU A 224 8.94 19.55 -24.26
C LEU A 224 8.27 20.01 -22.95
N GLU A 225 8.97 20.90 -22.22
CA GLU A 225 8.44 21.69 -21.10
C GLU A 225 8.44 21.07 -19.69
N THR A 226 9.63 20.68 -19.19
CA THR A 226 10.11 21.03 -17.82
C THR A 226 11.57 20.58 -17.64
N THR A 227 12.47 21.47 -18.04
CA THR A 227 13.91 21.37 -17.85
C THR A 227 14.25 21.53 -16.36
N LYS A 228 14.49 20.40 -15.64
CA LYS A 228 15.46 20.21 -14.51
C LYS A 228 15.25 18.92 -13.66
N ALA A 229 14.16 18.17 -13.84
CA ALA A 229 13.83 17.00 -13.00
C ALA A 229 14.20 15.61 -13.60
N LYS A 230 15.09 15.57 -14.60
CA LYS A 230 15.27 14.40 -15.50
C LYS A 230 16.16 13.24 -15.00
N LYS A 231 16.56 13.13 -13.71
CA LYS A 231 17.38 12.00 -13.21
C LYS A 231 17.17 11.70 -11.72
N ASN A 232 15.94 11.38 -11.30
CA ASN A 232 15.64 11.29 -9.86
C ASN A 232 15.84 9.90 -9.24
N ALA A 233 16.06 8.84 -10.03
CA ALA A 233 16.37 7.50 -9.52
C ALA A 233 17.64 6.96 -10.18
N ILE A 234 18.66 6.71 -9.36
CA ILE A 234 19.96 6.18 -9.77
C ILE A 234 20.14 4.83 -9.11
N VAL A 235 20.51 3.83 -9.91
CA VAL A 235 20.92 2.50 -9.44
C VAL A 235 22.29 2.23 -10.04
N ALA A 236 23.32 2.25 -9.19
CA ALA A 236 24.67 1.89 -9.55
C ALA A 236 24.98 0.48 -9.04
N VAL A 237 25.68 -0.30 -9.86
CA VAL A 237 26.00 -1.71 -9.55
C VAL A 237 27.50 -1.88 -9.41
N ASP A 238 27.92 -2.56 -8.35
CA ASP A 238 29.33 -2.84 -8.07
C ASP A 238 29.50 -4.32 -7.70
N ASN A 239 30.32 -5.04 -8.47
CA ASN A 239 30.64 -6.45 -8.25
C ASN A 239 32.05 -6.66 -7.68
N LEU A 240 32.77 -5.60 -7.32
CA LEU A 240 34.16 -5.63 -6.86
C LEU A 240 34.27 -5.62 -5.33
N LEU A 241 33.37 -4.92 -4.64
CA LEU A 241 33.47 -4.70 -3.18
C LEU A 241 33.26 -5.95 -2.31
N SER A 242 32.57 -6.97 -2.81
CA SER A 242 32.39 -8.25 -2.12
C SER A 242 32.74 -9.37 -3.08
N PRO A 243 33.44 -10.45 -2.67
CA PRO A 243 33.68 -11.60 -3.53
C PRO A 243 32.41 -12.41 -3.81
N ALA A 244 31.39 -12.35 -2.94
CA ALA A 244 30.21 -13.21 -2.98
C ALA A 244 28.89 -12.49 -3.33
N HIS A 245 28.85 -11.15 -3.31
CA HIS A 245 27.60 -10.38 -3.48
C HIS A 245 27.75 -9.28 -4.52
N THR A 246 26.64 -8.96 -5.19
CA THR A 246 26.51 -7.77 -6.04
C THR A 246 26.00 -6.62 -5.17
N LEU A 247 26.68 -5.48 -5.17
CA LEU A 247 26.22 -4.29 -4.47
C LEU A 247 25.35 -3.43 -5.39
N LEU A 248 24.15 -3.11 -4.95
CA LEU A 248 23.28 -2.10 -5.54
C LEU A 248 23.33 -0.84 -4.67
N LYS A 249 23.83 0.25 -5.24
CA LYS A 249 23.75 1.59 -4.64
C LYS A 249 22.59 2.34 -5.29
N ILE A 250 21.54 2.53 -4.52
CA ILE A 250 20.30 3.16 -4.95
C ILE A 250 20.24 4.57 -4.36
N GLN A 251 19.90 5.55 -5.18
CA GLN A 251 19.62 6.92 -4.76
C GLN A 251 18.35 7.41 -5.45
N CYS A 252 17.37 7.84 -4.66
CA CYS A 252 16.12 8.35 -5.20
C CYS A 252 15.47 9.42 -4.30
N ILE A 253 14.40 10.06 -4.80
CA ILE A 253 13.58 10.95 -3.98
C ILE A 253 12.89 10.12 -2.90
N ASP A 254 12.89 10.62 -1.67
CA ASP A 254 12.20 9.99 -0.57
C ASP A 254 10.67 10.12 -0.73
N GLN A 255 9.97 9.00 -0.58
CA GLN A 255 8.54 8.91 -0.83
C GLN A 255 7.90 7.78 -0.03
N LYS A 256 6.57 7.79 0.01
CA LYS A 256 5.79 6.86 0.81
C LYS A 256 5.97 5.47 0.25
N GLY A 257 6.14 4.51 1.15
CA GLY A 257 6.33 3.10 0.77
C GLY A 257 7.62 2.80 0.00
N LEU A 258 8.56 3.75 -0.17
CA LEU A 258 9.74 3.55 -1.02
C LEU A 258 10.51 2.26 -0.73
N ILE A 259 10.77 1.97 0.55
CA ILE A 259 11.51 0.77 0.94
C ILE A 259 10.70 -0.48 0.64
N TYR A 260 9.39 -0.45 0.90
CA TYR A 260 8.48 -1.53 0.51
C TYR A 260 8.54 -1.75 -1.00
N ASP A 261 8.41 -0.71 -1.82
CA ASP A 261 8.42 -0.81 -3.29
C ASP A 261 9.74 -1.42 -3.81
N ILE A 262 10.89 -1.04 -3.24
CA ILE A 262 12.21 -1.60 -3.59
C ILE A 262 12.34 -3.07 -3.17
N LEU A 263 11.94 -3.41 -1.94
CA LEU A 263 12.01 -4.79 -1.45
C LEU A 263 11.03 -5.71 -2.16
N ARG A 264 9.84 -5.20 -2.50
CA ARG A 264 8.83 -5.86 -3.35
C ARG A 264 9.39 -6.18 -4.72
N THR A 265 9.97 -5.18 -5.38
CA THR A 265 10.60 -5.36 -6.70
C THR A 265 11.74 -6.36 -6.65
N SER A 266 12.54 -6.33 -5.59
CA SER A 266 13.63 -7.29 -5.38
C SER A 266 13.10 -8.72 -5.19
N LYS A 267 12.01 -8.89 -4.42
CA LYS A 267 11.29 -10.15 -4.23
C LYS A 267 10.74 -10.69 -5.55
N ASP A 268 10.04 -9.86 -6.32
CA ASP A 268 9.46 -10.23 -7.62
C ASP A 268 10.54 -10.60 -8.67
N CYS A 269 11.73 -10.01 -8.56
CA CYS A 269 12.88 -10.32 -9.41
C CYS A 269 13.70 -11.53 -8.92
N GLU A 270 13.24 -12.24 -7.89
CA GLU A 270 13.95 -13.35 -7.24
C GLU A 270 15.36 -12.97 -6.77
N ILE A 271 15.51 -11.77 -6.22
CA ILE A 271 16.77 -11.26 -5.68
C ILE A 271 16.77 -11.38 -4.16
N ARG A 272 17.76 -12.10 -3.62
CA ARG A 272 17.98 -12.22 -2.18
C ARG A 272 18.86 -11.07 -1.71
N ILE A 273 18.46 -10.39 -0.64
CA ILE A 273 19.24 -9.33 0.00
C ILE A 273 19.92 -9.93 1.23
N ALA A 274 21.24 -9.94 1.25
CA ALA A 274 22.03 -10.46 2.37
C ALA A 274 22.34 -9.35 3.40
N TYR A 275 22.65 -8.15 2.92
CA TYR A 275 22.85 -6.97 3.75
C TYR A 275 22.19 -5.76 3.09
N GLY A 276 21.55 -4.92 3.87
CA GLY A 276 20.93 -3.69 3.41
C GLY A 276 21.16 -2.56 4.39
N ARG A 277 21.61 -1.41 3.90
CA ARG A 277 21.72 -0.18 4.69
C ARG A 277 20.89 0.91 4.03
N ILE A 278 19.86 1.37 4.73
CA ILE A 278 19.01 2.47 4.33
C ILE A 278 19.38 3.69 5.16
N SER A 279 19.87 4.73 4.49
CA SER A 279 20.27 5.98 5.15
C SER A 279 19.06 6.89 5.36
N SER A 280 19.17 7.78 6.35
CA SER A 280 18.22 8.87 6.54
C SER A 280 18.19 9.82 5.34
N THR A 281 17.07 10.48 5.13
CA THR A 281 16.90 11.41 4.01
C THR A 281 17.84 12.61 4.14
N VAL A 282 18.48 13.00 3.04
CA VAL A 282 19.36 14.18 2.94
C VAL A 282 18.85 15.03 1.79
N LYS A 283 18.38 16.25 2.08
CA LYS A 283 17.79 17.16 1.08
C LYS A 283 16.66 16.52 0.26
N GLY A 284 15.86 15.65 0.88
CA GLY A 284 14.74 14.95 0.23
C GLY A 284 15.15 13.72 -0.60
N TYR A 285 16.43 13.38 -0.65
CA TYR A 285 16.93 12.17 -1.29
C TYR A 285 17.28 11.10 -0.26
N ARG A 286 16.98 9.86 -0.61
CA ARG A 286 17.34 8.68 0.18
C ARG A 286 18.36 7.84 -0.56
N THR A 287 19.33 7.31 0.19
CA THR A 287 20.36 6.39 -0.31
C THR A 287 20.22 5.03 0.36
N MET A 288 20.32 3.97 -0.43
CA MET A 288 20.26 2.59 0.02
C MET A 288 21.42 1.80 -0.60
N GLU A 289 22.08 0.99 0.21
CA GLU A 289 23.14 0.08 -0.22
C GLU A 289 22.69 -1.34 0.08
N LEU A 290 22.46 -2.13 -0.97
CA LEU A 290 21.95 -3.50 -0.86
C LEU A 290 22.97 -4.48 -1.44
N PHE A 291 23.48 -5.39 -0.62
CA PHE A 291 24.27 -6.52 -1.08
C PHE A 291 23.33 -7.66 -1.40
N VAL A 292 23.29 -8.01 -2.69
CA VAL A 292 22.31 -8.94 -3.24
C VAL A 292 22.95 -10.13 -3.92
N GLN A 293 22.17 -11.19 -3.99
CA GLN A 293 22.48 -12.43 -4.68
C GLN A 293 21.26 -12.90 -5.47
N THR A 294 21.50 -13.72 -6.48
CA THR A 294 20.46 -14.53 -7.11
C THR A 294 20.01 -15.66 -6.16
N THR A 295 18.88 -16.29 -6.47
CA THR A 295 18.34 -17.41 -5.68
C THR A 295 19.32 -18.57 -5.50
N ASP A 296 20.22 -18.81 -6.46
CA ASP A 296 21.30 -19.80 -6.36
C ASP A 296 22.51 -19.33 -5.52
N GLY A 297 22.42 -18.18 -4.86
CA GLY A 297 23.44 -17.66 -3.94
C GLY A 297 24.65 -17.05 -4.65
N LYS A 298 24.55 -16.77 -5.95
CA LYS A 298 25.63 -16.18 -6.75
C LYS A 298 25.44 -14.68 -6.94
N LYS A 299 26.50 -14.04 -7.44
CA LYS A 299 26.44 -12.67 -7.94
C LYS A 299 25.60 -12.58 -9.21
N ILE A 300 25.05 -11.41 -9.44
CA ILE A 300 24.45 -11.04 -10.72
C ILE A 300 25.58 -10.62 -11.66
N ILE A 301 26.13 -11.59 -12.39
CA ILE A 301 27.22 -11.38 -13.36
C ILE A 301 26.66 -11.01 -14.73
N ASP A 302 25.53 -11.62 -15.09
CA ASP A 302 24.86 -11.41 -16.37
C ASP A 302 24.43 -9.95 -16.56
N SER A 303 24.84 -9.32 -17.67
CA SER A 303 24.58 -7.90 -17.91
C SER A 303 23.11 -7.62 -18.20
N GLU A 304 22.44 -8.51 -18.93
CA GLU A 304 21.04 -8.33 -19.31
C GLU A 304 20.14 -8.42 -18.07
N ARG A 305 20.34 -9.43 -17.22
CA ARG A 305 19.63 -9.58 -15.94
C ARG A 305 19.88 -8.39 -15.01
N ARG A 306 21.12 -7.87 -14.97
CA ARG A 306 21.47 -6.70 -14.18
C ARG A 306 20.78 -5.44 -14.70
N GLU A 307 20.81 -5.22 -16.01
CA GLU A 307 20.16 -4.06 -16.65
C GLU A 307 18.65 -4.12 -16.48
N ALA A 308 18.03 -5.28 -16.66
CA ALA A 308 16.61 -5.50 -16.42
C ALA A 308 16.22 -5.23 -14.95
N LEU A 309 17.03 -5.70 -13.98
CA LEU A 309 16.81 -5.40 -12.56
C LEU A 309 16.89 -3.89 -12.29
N CYS A 310 17.93 -3.22 -12.80
CA CYS A 310 18.11 -1.79 -12.62
C CYS A 310 16.97 -0.99 -13.26
N HIS A 311 16.51 -1.41 -14.43
CA HIS A 311 15.38 -0.81 -15.13
C HIS A 311 14.10 -0.94 -14.29
N ARG A 312 13.77 -2.15 -13.83
CA ARG A 312 12.58 -2.40 -12.99
C ARG A 312 12.63 -1.59 -11.69
N LEU A 313 13.76 -1.57 -10.99
CA LEU A 313 13.91 -0.77 -9.78
C LEU A 313 13.70 0.73 -10.05
N LYS A 314 14.25 1.26 -11.15
CA LYS A 314 14.04 2.67 -11.53
C LYS A 314 12.59 2.99 -11.83
N GLU A 315 11.93 2.12 -12.59
CA GLU A 315 10.52 2.30 -12.92
C GLU A 315 9.65 2.34 -11.67
N GLU A 316 9.87 1.41 -10.74
CA GLU A 316 9.10 1.33 -9.49
C GLU A 316 9.38 2.48 -8.53
N MET A 317 10.61 3.01 -8.51
CA MET A 317 10.91 4.22 -7.73
C MET A 317 10.26 5.47 -8.33
N LEU A 318 10.22 5.60 -9.65
CA LEU A 318 9.65 6.78 -10.32
C LEU A 318 8.12 6.74 -10.36
N HIS A 319 7.57 5.55 -10.56
CA HIS A 319 6.16 5.29 -10.70
C HIS A 319 5.84 4.00 -9.91
N PRO A 320 5.67 4.04 -8.58
CA PRO A 320 5.22 2.88 -7.80
C PRO A 320 3.72 2.61 -7.98
N LEU A 321 2.96 3.64 -8.38
CA LEU A 321 1.52 3.60 -8.64
C LEU A 321 1.25 4.34 -9.96
N ARG A 322 0.29 3.85 -10.75
CA ARG A 322 -0.18 4.56 -11.96
C ARG A 322 -1.49 5.27 -11.64
N VAL A 323 -1.61 6.54 -12.05
CA VAL A 323 -2.81 7.35 -11.79
C VAL A 323 -3.22 8.02 -13.09
N ILE A 324 -4.43 7.75 -13.54
CA ILE A 324 -5.01 8.40 -14.72
C ILE A 324 -6.44 8.82 -14.42
N ILE A 325 -6.91 9.81 -15.18
CA ILE A 325 -8.31 10.21 -15.20
C ILE A 325 -8.83 10.05 -16.64
N THR A 326 -10.03 9.49 -16.76
CA THR A 326 -10.69 9.20 -18.03
C THR A 326 -12.16 9.58 -17.96
N SER A 327 -12.84 9.54 -19.11
CA SER A 327 -14.30 9.72 -19.18
C SER A 327 -14.97 8.43 -19.60
N ARG A 328 -16.09 8.13 -18.96
CA ARG A 328 -16.94 6.99 -19.29
C ARG A 328 -18.33 7.53 -19.61
N GLY A 329 -18.55 7.84 -20.90
CA GLY A 329 -19.75 8.57 -21.30
C GLY A 329 -19.75 9.97 -20.68
N PRO A 330 -20.81 10.39 -19.95
CA PRO A 330 -20.86 11.69 -19.28
C PRO A 330 -19.99 11.75 -18.03
N ASP A 331 -19.67 10.59 -17.43
CA ASP A 331 -19.06 10.55 -16.11
C ASP A 331 -17.53 10.61 -16.18
N THR A 332 -16.92 11.09 -15.09
CA THR A 332 -15.46 11.16 -14.94
C THR A 332 -14.98 10.09 -13.98
N GLU A 333 -14.04 9.25 -14.43
CA GLU A 333 -13.47 8.15 -13.65
C GLU A 333 -11.99 8.42 -13.36
N LEU A 334 -11.63 8.40 -12.07
CA LEU A 334 -10.25 8.35 -11.60
C LEU A 334 -9.84 6.88 -11.39
N LEU A 335 -8.71 6.50 -11.98
CA LEU A 335 -8.16 5.16 -11.89
C LEU A 335 -6.76 5.22 -11.24
N VAL A 336 -6.56 4.41 -10.21
CA VAL A 336 -5.26 4.19 -9.57
C VAL A 336 -4.91 2.71 -9.68
N ALA A 337 -3.79 2.38 -10.34
CA ALA A 337 -3.28 1.02 -10.41
C ALA A 337 -2.12 0.83 -9.43
N ASN A 338 -2.26 -0.22 -8.63
CA ASN A 338 -1.33 -0.64 -7.60
C ASN A 338 -0.71 -2.00 -7.98
N PRO A 339 0.61 -2.12 -8.13
CA PRO A 339 1.25 -3.39 -8.39
C PRO A 339 0.94 -4.40 -7.27
N VAL A 340 0.58 -5.61 -7.67
CA VAL A 340 0.31 -6.72 -6.75
C VAL A 340 1.54 -7.59 -6.63
N GLU A 341 1.92 -7.92 -5.40
CA GLU A 341 2.92 -8.94 -5.10
C GLU A 341 2.47 -10.34 -5.54
N LEU A 342 3.42 -11.26 -5.72
CA LEU A 342 3.13 -12.70 -5.86
C LEU A 342 2.27 -13.28 -4.71
N SER A 343 2.25 -12.63 -3.54
CA SER A 343 1.39 -12.99 -2.40
C SER A 343 -0.09 -12.58 -2.59
N GLY A 344 -0.43 -11.94 -3.71
CA GLY A 344 -1.75 -11.39 -3.98
C GLY A 344 -2.03 -10.07 -3.23
N LYS A 345 -1.04 -9.46 -2.57
CA LYS A 345 -1.22 -8.21 -1.81
C LYS A 345 -0.60 -7.02 -2.54
N GLY A 346 -1.32 -5.90 -2.59
CA GLY A 346 -0.80 -4.65 -3.14
C GLY A 346 -0.19 -3.76 -2.06
N ARG A 347 0.30 -2.57 -2.48
CA ARG A 347 0.65 -1.50 -1.55
C ARG A 347 -0.57 -1.14 -0.67
N PRO A 348 -0.43 -1.08 0.66
CA PRO A 348 -1.55 -0.79 1.54
C PRO A 348 -1.94 0.70 1.54
N ARG A 349 -3.14 0.97 2.08
CA ARG A 349 -3.71 2.32 2.28
C ARG A 349 -3.97 3.16 1.02
N VAL A 350 -3.88 2.57 -0.18
CA VAL A 350 -4.13 3.31 -1.44
C VAL A 350 -5.53 3.91 -1.47
N PHE A 351 -6.58 3.15 -1.12
CA PHE A 351 -7.96 3.69 -1.06
C PHE A 351 -8.07 4.87 -0.08
N HIS A 352 -7.51 4.72 1.13
CA HIS A 352 -7.48 5.76 2.14
C HIS A 352 -6.79 7.03 1.64
N ASP A 353 -5.60 6.90 1.03
CA ASP A 353 -4.83 8.05 0.54
C ASP A 353 -5.53 8.76 -0.62
N VAL A 354 -6.22 8.02 -1.50
CA VAL A 354 -7.05 8.64 -2.55
C VAL A 354 -8.21 9.42 -1.93
N THR A 355 -8.89 8.91 -0.91
CA THR A 355 -9.98 9.68 -0.25
C THR A 355 -9.45 10.90 0.49
N VAL A 356 -8.25 10.86 1.07
CA VAL A 356 -7.58 12.07 1.63
C VAL A 356 -7.37 13.12 0.53
N ALA A 357 -6.85 12.71 -0.63
CA ALA A 357 -6.58 13.61 -1.74
C ALA A 357 -7.86 14.25 -2.27
N LEU A 358 -8.89 13.43 -2.54
CA LEU A 358 -10.18 13.89 -3.04
C LEU A 358 -10.91 14.80 -2.05
N LYS A 359 -10.83 14.50 -0.73
CA LYS A 359 -11.33 15.39 0.33
C LYS A 359 -10.63 16.75 0.29
N SER A 360 -9.31 16.76 0.12
CA SER A 360 -8.50 17.99 0.07
C SER A 360 -8.76 18.83 -1.19
N LEU A 361 -9.15 18.19 -2.29
CA LEU A 361 -9.56 18.82 -3.54
C LEU A 361 -11.05 19.19 -3.60
N GLU A 362 -11.81 18.89 -2.53
CA GLU A 362 -13.26 19.08 -2.45
C GLU A 362 -14.05 18.35 -3.56
N ILE A 363 -13.62 17.13 -3.91
CA ILE A 363 -14.28 16.30 -4.93
C ILE A 363 -15.08 15.19 -4.26
N CYS A 364 -16.35 15.06 -4.65
CA CYS A 364 -17.23 14.01 -4.18
C CYS A 364 -17.04 12.72 -4.99
N VAL A 365 -17.18 11.58 -4.31
CA VAL A 365 -17.11 10.25 -4.92
C VAL A 365 -18.50 9.67 -4.92
N PHE A 366 -18.99 9.28 -6.10
CA PHE A 366 -20.29 8.63 -6.26
C PHE A 366 -20.22 7.11 -6.06
N SER A 367 -19.14 6.49 -6.53
CA SER A 367 -18.90 5.08 -6.31
C SER A 367 -17.41 4.79 -6.36
N ALA A 368 -17.00 3.72 -5.70
CA ALA A 368 -15.65 3.22 -5.83
C ALA A 368 -15.62 1.69 -5.86
N GLU A 369 -14.75 1.14 -6.71
CA GLU A 369 -14.61 -0.30 -6.88
C GLU A 369 -13.12 -0.65 -6.90
N ILE A 370 -12.76 -1.73 -6.21
CA ILE A 370 -11.42 -2.31 -6.27
C ILE A 370 -11.52 -3.62 -7.02
N GLY A 371 -10.64 -3.81 -8.00
CA GLY A 371 -10.59 -5.06 -8.75
C GLY A 371 -9.19 -5.46 -9.14
N ARG A 372 -9.08 -6.67 -9.68
CA ARG A 372 -7.83 -7.23 -10.18
C ARG A 372 -7.77 -7.16 -11.69
N HIS A 373 -6.60 -6.82 -12.20
CA HIS A 373 -6.30 -6.79 -13.62
C HIS A 373 -4.93 -7.39 -13.88
N SER A 374 -4.89 -8.47 -14.66
CA SER A 374 -3.65 -9.16 -15.00
C SER A 374 -3.14 -8.66 -16.34
N THR A 375 -1.89 -8.21 -16.36
CA THR A 375 -1.14 -7.87 -17.58
C THR A 375 -0.18 -9.01 -17.92
N SER A 376 0.51 -8.94 -19.07
CA SER A 376 1.54 -9.93 -19.42
C SER A 376 2.71 -9.96 -18.44
N GLU A 377 2.97 -8.86 -17.74
CA GLU A 377 4.11 -8.74 -16.82
C GLU A 377 3.75 -9.08 -15.37
N ARG A 378 2.60 -8.61 -14.90
CA ARG A 378 2.18 -8.73 -13.48
C ARG A 378 0.69 -8.50 -13.28
N GLU A 379 0.21 -8.83 -12.09
CA GLU A 379 -1.11 -8.42 -11.62
C GLU A 379 -1.11 -7.00 -11.02
N TRP A 380 -2.27 -6.36 -11.16
CA TRP A 380 -2.55 -5.04 -10.62
C TRP A 380 -3.86 -5.05 -9.85
N GLU A 381 -3.87 -4.30 -8.77
CA GLU A 381 -5.08 -3.94 -8.05
C GLU A 381 -5.47 -2.53 -8.50
N VAL A 382 -6.63 -2.42 -9.16
CA VAL A 382 -7.11 -1.20 -9.77
C VAL A 382 -8.24 -0.65 -8.94
N TYR A 383 -8.05 0.58 -8.49
CA TYR A 383 -9.01 1.38 -7.75
C TYR A 383 -9.70 2.30 -8.74
N ARG A 384 -11.00 2.14 -8.91
CA ARG A 384 -11.84 2.98 -9.76
C ARG A 384 -12.71 3.86 -8.87
N PHE A 385 -12.66 5.16 -9.08
CA PHE A 385 -13.52 6.12 -8.40
C PHE A 385 -14.33 6.88 -9.45
N LEU A 386 -15.65 6.83 -9.34
CA LEU A 386 -16.56 7.67 -10.11
C LEU A 386 -16.70 9.00 -9.38
N LEU A 387 -16.27 10.09 -10.03
CA LEU A 387 -16.23 11.42 -9.45
C LEU A 387 -17.47 12.21 -9.86
N ASP A 388 -18.05 12.93 -8.91
CA ASP A 388 -19.15 13.85 -9.19
C ASP A 388 -18.61 15.24 -9.57
N ASP A 389 -19.28 15.89 -10.52
CA ASP A 389 -18.87 17.21 -11.00
C ASP A 389 -19.32 18.26 -9.99
N SER A 390 -18.37 19.02 -9.45
CA SER A 390 -18.68 20.08 -8.49
C SER A 390 -18.66 21.44 -9.19
N PRO A 391 -19.59 22.37 -8.86
CA PRO A 391 -19.59 23.70 -9.47
C PRO A 391 -18.31 24.49 -9.20
N ASN A 392 -17.56 24.12 -8.16
CA ASN A 392 -16.27 24.71 -7.81
C ASN A 392 -15.09 24.11 -8.59
N PHE A 393 -15.25 22.91 -9.16
CA PHE A 393 -14.18 22.17 -9.82
C PHE A 393 -14.67 21.43 -11.07
N PRO A 394 -14.87 22.15 -12.20
CA PRO A 394 -15.47 21.59 -13.40
C PRO A 394 -14.57 20.51 -14.03
N LEU A 395 -14.99 19.25 -13.93
CA LEU A 395 -14.27 18.06 -14.40
C LEU A 395 -14.13 18.00 -15.92
N ALA A 396 -14.85 18.85 -16.66
CA ALA A 396 -14.69 19.04 -18.10
C ALA A 396 -13.34 19.69 -18.49
N SER A 397 -12.69 20.41 -17.58
CA SER A 397 -11.42 21.08 -17.84
C SER A 397 -10.23 20.12 -17.81
N LYS A 398 -9.38 20.15 -18.84
CA LYS A 398 -8.11 19.39 -18.85
C LYS A 398 -7.18 19.80 -17.69
N ARG A 399 -7.22 21.07 -17.28
CA ARG A 399 -6.42 21.57 -16.15
C ARG A 399 -6.88 20.95 -14.85
N ALA A 400 -8.18 20.98 -14.59
CA ALA A 400 -8.80 20.36 -13.41
C ALA A 400 -8.46 18.86 -13.32
N ARG A 401 -8.56 18.14 -14.44
CA ARG A 401 -8.16 16.73 -14.54
C ARG A 401 -6.69 16.48 -14.17
N ASN A 402 -5.78 17.32 -14.65
CA ASN A 402 -4.36 17.20 -14.30
C ASN A 402 -4.11 17.51 -12.82
N ASP A 403 -4.77 18.54 -12.28
CA ASP A 403 -4.65 18.92 -10.87
C ASP A 403 -5.13 17.79 -9.94
N ILE A 404 -6.17 17.04 -10.33
CA ILE A 404 -6.63 15.83 -9.62
C ILE A 404 -5.56 14.76 -9.64
N VAL A 405 -5.06 14.41 -10.82
CA VAL A 405 -4.05 13.36 -10.97
C VAL A 405 -2.80 13.71 -10.15
N ASP A 406 -2.35 14.96 -10.20
CA ASP A 406 -1.19 15.43 -9.46
C ASP A 406 -1.43 15.47 -7.95
N GLY A 407 -2.60 15.93 -7.50
CA GLY A 407 -2.96 15.94 -6.07
C GLY A 407 -3.05 14.53 -5.48
N VAL A 408 -3.64 13.60 -6.22
CA VAL A 408 -3.72 12.18 -5.85
C VAL A 408 -2.33 11.55 -5.84
N LYS A 409 -1.51 11.77 -6.87
CA LYS A 409 -0.10 11.31 -6.92
C LYS A 409 0.70 11.82 -5.73
N ARG A 410 0.66 13.14 -5.42
CA ARG A 410 1.40 13.71 -4.28
C ARG A 410 0.99 13.08 -2.96
N THR A 411 -0.32 12.91 -2.73
CA THR A 411 -0.84 12.29 -1.49
C THR A 411 -0.41 10.84 -1.35
N LEU A 412 -0.52 10.04 -2.44
CA LEU A 412 -0.07 8.65 -2.46
C LEU A 412 1.44 8.50 -2.21
N MET A 413 2.23 9.47 -2.67
CA MET A 413 3.69 9.53 -2.51
C MET A 413 4.12 10.20 -1.20
N GLY A 414 3.20 10.79 -0.44
CA GLY A 414 3.49 11.45 0.84
C GLY A 414 4.24 12.78 0.72
N TRP A 415 4.11 13.48 -0.41
CA TRP A 415 4.77 14.76 -0.74
C TRP A 415 4.00 15.99 -0.33
#